data_AF-A0A0F2QMW4-F1
#
_entry.id   AF-A0A0F2QMW4-F1
#
_cell.length_a   1.000
_cell.length_b   1.000
_cell.length_c   1.000
_cell.angle_alpha   90.00
_cell.angle_beta   90.00
_cell.angle_gamma   90.00
#
_symmetry.space_group_name_H-M   'P 1'
#
loop_
_entity.id
_entity.type
_entity.pdbx_description
1 polymer ?
#
loop_
_entity_poly.entity_id
_entity_poly.type
_entity_poly.pdbx_seq_one_letter_code
_entity_poly.pdbx_strand_id
1 'polypeptide(L)'
;MRAPPYLPFLSGPASLAPGLKPIPPENLIAPDTEAHVWLPEKRRIMRERREEVFASNLPNDVLTEAAYHVTAHLPPPEDNWPTPLESAAARVSDDLCLLLRGEDGLWRLEAASLVAPTFWLLSDKAGQPLGGLHDPVPGANPDLVSRISRMFDALRPGQVLERFNWTVQAGPGRFTPSSVPLKALAAATPEECALDVLHLRVERQTISKLPQSGLLLFTIRIAVDPLAAALSSPENVAAFRAAWEGTDPALAAYKGWPAYERLVRAALASLS
;
A
#
# COMPACT_ATOMS: atom_id res chain seq x y z
N MET A 1 -3.87 -2.46 -22.74
CA MET A 1 -3.72 -2.37 -21.27
C MET A 1 -2.95 -3.59 -20.80
N ARG A 2 -2.06 -3.48 -19.80
CA ARG A 2 -1.41 -4.66 -19.23
C ARG A 2 -2.43 -5.47 -18.42
N ALA A 3 -2.18 -6.77 -18.22
CA ALA A 3 -2.90 -7.55 -17.22
C ALA A 3 -2.50 -7.05 -15.81
N PRO A 4 -3.44 -6.78 -14.89
CA PRO A 4 -3.09 -6.38 -13.53
C PRO A 4 -2.30 -7.48 -12.84
N PRO A 5 -1.19 -7.15 -12.14
CA PRO A 5 -0.33 -8.15 -11.50
C PRO A 5 -0.98 -8.80 -10.27
N TYR A 6 -1.99 -8.15 -9.68
CA TYR A 6 -2.64 -8.61 -8.46
C TYR A 6 -4.17 -8.44 -8.57
N LEU A 7 -4.91 -9.50 -8.25
CA LEU A 7 -6.38 -9.52 -8.22
C LEU A 7 -6.86 -10.04 -6.86
N PRO A 8 -6.65 -9.29 -5.76
CA PRO A 8 -6.91 -9.77 -4.40
C PRO A 8 -8.39 -10.08 -4.14
N PHE A 9 -9.32 -9.51 -4.91
CA PHE A 9 -10.74 -9.83 -4.84
C PHE A 9 -11.05 -11.30 -5.20
N LEU A 10 -10.15 -12.01 -5.91
CA LEU A 10 -10.30 -13.45 -6.16
C LEU A 10 -10.21 -14.29 -4.87
N SER A 11 -9.66 -13.74 -3.79
CA SER A 11 -9.63 -14.38 -2.48
C SER A 11 -10.90 -14.15 -1.65
N GLY A 12 -11.92 -13.50 -2.22
CA GLY A 12 -13.19 -13.20 -1.58
C GLY A 12 -13.30 -11.76 -1.06
N PRO A 13 -14.31 -11.49 -0.21
CA PRO A 13 -14.57 -10.17 0.34
C PRO A 13 -13.39 -9.56 1.09
N ALA A 14 -13.34 -8.23 1.14
CA ALA A 14 -12.34 -7.55 1.95
C ALA A 14 -12.51 -7.91 3.44
N SER A 15 -11.40 -8.09 4.14
CA SER A 15 -11.38 -8.52 5.54
C SER A 15 -10.54 -7.59 6.40
N LEU A 16 -10.94 -7.47 7.67
CA LEU A 16 -10.16 -6.82 8.74
C LEU A 16 -9.03 -7.70 9.28
N ALA A 17 -9.05 -9.00 8.98
CA ALA A 17 -7.99 -9.89 9.40
C ALA A 17 -6.65 -9.44 8.76
N PRO A 18 -5.51 -9.55 9.48
CA PRO A 18 -4.23 -9.11 8.94
C PRO A 18 -3.88 -9.79 7.61
N GLY A 19 -4.32 -11.04 7.39
CA GLY A 19 -4.14 -11.73 6.10
C GLY A 19 -2.69 -11.95 5.69
N LEU A 20 -1.74 -11.77 6.62
CA LEU A 20 -0.31 -11.89 6.39
C LEU A 20 0.08 -13.35 6.22
N LYS A 21 0.74 -13.67 5.12
CA LYS A 21 1.21 -15.01 4.76
C LYS A 21 2.73 -14.98 4.54
N PRO A 22 3.47 -16.00 4.98
CA PRO A 22 4.89 -16.08 4.69
C PRO A 22 5.14 -16.20 3.19
N ILE A 23 6.14 -15.50 2.69
CA ILE A 23 6.65 -15.61 1.32
C ILE A 23 8.17 -15.84 1.34
N PRO A 24 8.76 -16.36 0.25
CA PRO A 24 10.21 -16.45 0.12
C PRO A 24 10.88 -15.06 0.28
N PRO A 25 11.98 -14.93 1.05
CA PRO A 25 12.60 -13.63 1.32
C PRO A 25 13.07 -12.86 0.07
N GLU A 26 13.46 -13.57 -0.98
CA GLU A 26 13.82 -13.00 -2.28
C GLU A 26 12.67 -12.22 -2.93
N ASN A 27 11.43 -12.51 -2.54
CA ASN A 27 10.23 -11.82 -3.02
C ASN A 27 9.84 -10.62 -2.15
N LEU A 28 10.72 -10.13 -1.25
CA LEU A 28 10.45 -8.92 -0.45
C LEU A 28 9.91 -7.78 -1.34
N ILE A 29 10.65 -7.48 -2.41
CA ILE A 29 10.26 -6.48 -3.41
C ILE A 29 10.27 -7.00 -4.85
N ALA A 30 10.78 -8.21 -5.10
CA ALA A 30 10.78 -8.77 -6.45
C ALA A 30 9.51 -9.61 -6.72
N PRO A 31 9.00 -9.63 -7.97
CA PRO A 31 9.34 -8.74 -9.07
C PRO A 31 8.71 -7.34 -8.90
N ASP A 32 9.43 -6.29 -9.31
CA ASP A 32 8.88 -4.92 -9.33
C ASP A 32 8.07 -4.67 -10.60
N THR A 33 6.78 -4.98 -10.53
CA THR A 33 5.83 -4.85 -11.65
C THR A 33 5.52 -3.40 -12.03
N GLU A 34 5.86 -2.43 -11.17
CA GLU A 34 5.51 -1.01 -11.36
C GLU A 34 6.71 -0.16 -11.77
N ALA A 35 7.93 -0.71 -11.74
CA ALA A 35 9.17 0.04 -11.90
C ALA A 35 9.18 0.96 -13.12
N HIS A 36 8.82 0.42 -14.29
CA HIS A 36 8.81 1.16 -15.55
C HIS A 36 7.80 2.32 -15.57
N VAL A 37 6.62 2.14 -14.96
CA VAL A 37 5.53 3.11 -15.02
C VAL A 37 5.53 4.11 -13.87
N TRP A 38 6.15 3.76 -12.74
CA TRP A 38 6.04 4.55 -11.51
C TRP A 38 7.33 5.25 -11.09
N LEU A 39 8.50 4.63 -11.25
CA LEU A 39 9.75 5.20 -10.74
C LEU A 39 10.08 6.62 -11.24
N PRO A 40 9.87 6.98 -12.53
CA PRO A 40 10.14 8.34 -12.98
C PRO A 40 9.33 9.39 -12.22
N GLU A 41 8.02 9.16 -12.07
CA GLU A 41 7.12 10.07 -11.37
C GLU A 41 7.36 10.07 -9.85
N LYS A 42 7.62 8.89 -9.27
CA LYS A 42 8.00 8.75 -7.86
C LYS A 42 9.21 9.63 -7.52
N ARG A 43 10.29 9.51 -8.31
CA ARG A 43 11.52 10.31 -8.11
C ARG A 43 11.26 11.81 -8.25
N ARG A 44 10.40 12.21 -9.18
CA ARG A 44 9.99 13.61 -9.34
C ARG A 44 9.31 14.13 -8.07
N ILE A 45 8.32 13.40 -7.54
CA ILE A 45 7.62 13.75 -6.31
C ILE A 45 8.57 13.78 -5.11
N MET A 46 9.47 12.79 -4.98
CA MET A 46 10.46 12.75 -3.90
C MET A 46 11.35 14.00 -3.87
N ARG A 47 11.69 14.57 -5.03
CA ARG A 47 12.48 15.80 -5.13
C ARG A 47 11.64 17.05 -4.85
N GLU A 48 10.47 17.15 -5.48
CA GLU A 48 9.65 18.36 -5.42
C GLU A 48 8.88 18.51 -4.11
N ARG A 49 8.55 17.40 -3.45
CA ARG A 49 7.67 17.35 -2.27
C ARG A 49 8.30 16.61 -1.11
N ARG A 50 9.64 16.68 -1.00
CA ARG A 50 10.44 15.93 -0.02
C ARG A 50 9.88 16.03 1.41
N GLU A 51 9.53 17.24 1.85
CA GLU A 51 9.01 17.49 3.20
C GLU A 51 7.67 16.80 3.48
N GLU A 52 6.89 16.49 2.44
CA GLU A 52 5.60 15.81 2.57
C GLU A 52 5.72 14.29 2.52
N VAL A 53 6.75 13.78 1.83
CA VAL A 53 6.88 12.36 1.50
C VAL A 53 8.06 11.67 2.19
N PHE A 54 8.90 12.41 2.90
CA PHE A 54 10.03 11.85 3.62
C PHE A 54 10.15 12.43 5.03
N ALA A 55 10.28 11.55 6.02
CA ALA A 55 10.59 11.90 7.39
C ALA A 55 11.49 10.82 8.00
N SER A 56 12.42 11.19 8.87
CA SER A 56 13.24 10.24 9.60
C SER A 56 13.77 10.84 10.90
N ASN A 57 13.60 10.09 11.99
CA ASN A 57 14.25 10.30 13.28
C ASN A 57 15.41 9.32 13.52
N LEU A 58 15.76 8.52 12.51
CA LEU A 58 16.75 7.45 12.62
C LEU A 58 18.12 7.91 12.13
N PRO A 59 19.22 7.41 12.73
CA PRO A 59 20.56 7.70 12.25
C PRO A 59 20.86 7.01 10.90
N ASN A 60 21.80 7.58 10.15
CA ASN A 60 22.10 7.14 8.77
C ASN A 60 22.62 5.71 8.67
N ASP A 61 23.28 5.17 9.69
CA ASP A 61 23.74 3.78 9.74
C ASP A 61 22.56 2.79 9.73
N VAL A 62 21.51 3.05 10.51
CA VAL A 62 20.26 2.28 10.50
C VAL A 62 19.55 2.41 9.16
N LEU A 63 19.50 3.61 8.58
CA LEU A 63 18.94 3.81 7.24
C LEU A 63 19.74 3.05 6.16
N THR A 64 21.05 2.93 6.33
CA THR A 64 21.94 2.19 5.41
C THR A 64 21.62 0.70 5.45
N GLU A 65 21.38 0.13 6.63
CA GLU A 65 20.95 -1.27 6.75
C GLU A 65 19.65 -1.51 5.99
N ALA A 66 18.63 -0.67 6.22
CA ALA A 66 17.36 -0.76 5.52
C ALA A 66 17.52 -0.64 4.00
N ALA A 67 18.33 0.33 3.55
CA ALA A 67 18.61 0.55 2.14
C ALA A 67 19.30 -0.66 1.49
N TYR A 68 20.25 -1.28 2.19
CA TYR A 68 20.92 -2.49 1.75
C TYR A 68 19.96 -3.67 1.70
N HIS A 69 19.12 -3.87 2.73
CA HIS A 69 18.13 -4.95 2.79
C HIS A 69 17.16 -4.91 1.60
N VAL A 70 16.78 -3.71 1.16
CA VAL A 70 15.93 -3.50 -0.01
C VAL A 70 16.71 -3.69 -1.31
N THR A 71 17.92 -3.15 -1.42
CA THR A 71 18.58 -2.96 -2.74
C THR A 71 19.77 -3.87 -3.02
N ALA A 72 20.08 -4.84 -2.17
CA ALA A 72 21.25 -5.73 -2.34
C ALA A 72 21.28 -6.50 -3.67
N HIS A 73 20.12 -6.76 -4.28
CA HIS A 73 20.00 -7.44 -5.57
C HIS A 73 19.95 -6.49 -6.78
N LEU A 74 20.01 -5.18 -6.56
CA LEU A 74 19.92 -4.15 -7.58
C LEU A 74 21.32 -3.57 -7.87
N PRO A 75 21.59 -3.12 -9.12
CA PRO A 75 22.87 -2.49 -9.47
C PRO A 75 23.08 -1.20 -8.65
N PRO A 76 24.33 -0.78 -8.39
CA PRO A 76 24.63 0.42 -7.58
C PRO A 76 23.81 1.66 -7.98
N PRO A 77 23.48 2.54 -7.02
CA PRO A 77 22.71 3.75 -7.32
C PRO A 77 23.49 4.66 -8.29
N GLU A 78 22.79 5.20 -9.29
CA GLU A 78 23.34 6.20 -10.23
C GLU A 78 23.14 7.64 -9.71
N ASP A 79 22.06 7.87 -8.96
CA ASP A 79 21.67 9.17 -8.44
C ASP A 79 22.12 9.37 -6.98
N ASN A 80 22.52 10.60 -6.65
CA ASN A 80 22.80 10.99 -5.27
C ASN A 80 21.51 11.45 -4.57
N TRP A 81 21.17 10.81 -3.45
CA TRP A 81 20.02 11.15 -2.62
C TRP A 81 20.48 11.56 -1.20
N PRO A 82 19.75 12.46 -0.50
CA PRO A 82 20.23 13.01 0.78
C PRO A 82 20.43 11.96 1.88
N THR A 83 19.68 10.86 1.84
CA THR A 83 19.78 9.76 2.81
C THR A 83 19.84 8.39 2.12
N PRO A 84 20.40 7.36 2.78
CA PRO A 84 20.39 6.00 2.26
C PRO A 84 18.97 5.47 1.98
N LEU A 85 18.00 5.80 2.83
CA LEU A 85 16.61 5.36 2.66
C LEU A 85 15.96 6.02 1.43
N GLU A 86 16.21 7.31 1.17
CA GLU A 86 15.76 7.98 -0.06
C GLU A 86 16.41 7.33 -1.30
N SER A 87 17.70 7.00 -1.23
CA SER A 87 18.40 6.29 -2.33
C SER A 87 17.76 4.95 -2.66
N ALA A 88 17.39 4.17 -1.62
CA ALA A 88 16.69 2.91 -1.80
C ALA A 88 15.26 3.12 -2.35
N ALA A 89 14.50 4.04 -1.77
CA ALA A 89 13.12 4.34 -2.17
C ALA A 89 13.04 4.81 -3.64
N ALA A 90 14.05 5.51 -4.14
CA ALA A 90 14.13 5.94 -5.53
C ALA A 90 14.39 4.79 -6.53
N ARG A 91 14.79 3.60 -6.06
CA ARG A 91 15.15 2.45 -6.90
C ARG A 91 14.08 1.37 -6.94
N VAL A 92 13.06 1.48 -6.10
CA VAL A 92 11.97 0.51 -5.98
C VAL A 92 10.63 1.23 -5.99
N SER A 93 9.60 0.58 -6.50
CA SER A 93 8.27 1.21 -6.59
C SER A 93 7.61 1.37 -5.22
N ASP A 94 7.94 0.50 -4.26
CA ASP A 94 7.37 0.46 -2.92
C ASP A 94 7.69 1.72 -2.12
N ASP A 95 6.69 2.23 -1.40
CA ASP A 95 6.95 3.10 -0.26
C ASP A 95 7.64 2.30 0.85
N LEU A 96 8.58 2.91 1.54
CA LEU A 96 9.41 2.27 2.57
C LEU A 96 9.12 2.90 3.92
N CYS A 97 8.65 2.10 4.88
CA CYS A 97 8.33 2.54 6.24
C CYS A 97 9.15 1.72 7.24
N LEU A 98 9.86 2.37 8.15
CA LEU A 98 10.65 1.74 9.20
C LEU A 98 9.96 1.92 10.55
N LEU A 99 9.67 0.79 11.19
CA LEU A 99 9.10 0.78 12.53
C LEU A 99 10.17 0.40 13.56
N LEU A 100 10.31 1.23 14.59
CA LEU A 100 11.15 0.98 15.75
C LEU A 100 10.29 0.55 16.93
N ARG A 101 10.76 -0.44 17.70
CA ARG A 101 10.10 -0.84 18.94
C ARG A 101 10.58 0.04 20.09
N GLY A 102 9.68 0.82 20.67
CA GLY A 102 9.95 1.63 21.85
C GLY A 102 10.15 0.81 23.12
N GLU A 103 10.69 1.46 24.16
CA GLU A 103 10.85 0.87 25.50
C GLU A 103 9.49 0.51 26.14
N ASP A 104 8.43 1.23 25.76
CA ASP A 104 7.03 0.95 26.11
C ASP A 104 6.45 -0.29 25.41
N GLY A 105 7.24 -0.93 24.54
CA GLY A 105 6.85 -2.11 23.78
C GLY A 105 5.99 -1.83 22.55
N LEU A 106 5.80 -0.55 22.17
CA LEU A 106 5.02 -0.17 21.01
C LEU A 106 5.92 0.03 19.79
N TRP A 107 5.49 -0.49 18.63
CA TRP A 107 6.12 -0.23 17.35
C TRP A 107 5.69 1.14 16.81
N ARG A 108 6.65 2.00 16.44
CA ARG A 108 6.43 3.39 15.99
C ARG A 108 7.05 3.65 14.63
N LEU A 109 6.39 4.44 13.79
CA LEU A 109 6.90 4.82 12.48
C LEU A 109 7.99 5.90 12.62
N GLU A 110 9.26 5.50 12.62
CA GLU A 110 10.38 6.42 12.88
C GLU A 110 11.08 6.91 11.60
N ALA A 111 10.88 6.24 10.47
CA ALA A 111 11.28 6.78 9.18
C ALA A 111 10.37 6.28 8.07
N ALA A 112 10.15 7.12 7.05
CA ALA A 112 9.43 6.69 5.86
C ALA A 112 9.83 7.48 4.62
N SER A 113 9.73 6.82 3.47
CA SER A 113 9.51 7.44 2.17
C SER A 113 8.14 7.00 1.65
N LEU A 114 7.15 7.89 1.70
CA LEU A 114 5.74 7.65 1.41
C LEU A 114 5.28 8.50 0.22
N VAL A 115 5.32 7.93 -0.98
CA VAL A 115 5.11 8.64 -2.25
C VAL A 115 3.84 8.16 -2.97
N ALA A 116 3.20 7.08 -2.53
CA ALA A 116 1.93 6.61 -3.04
C ALA A 116 0.91 6.37 -1.90
N PRO A 117 0.62 7.37 -1.05
CA PRO A 117 -0.31 7.19 0.06
C PRO A 117 -1.72 6.87 -0.43
N THR A 118 -2.42 6.04 0.34
CA THR A 118 -3.85 5.79 0.17
C THR A 118 -4.62 6.57 1.22
N PHE A 119 -4.76 7.88 0.97
CA PHE A 119 -5.60 8.80 1.74
C PHE A 119 -5.09 9.10 3.17
N TRP A 120 -3.78 9.18 3.35
CA TRP A 120 -3.16 9.65 4.59
C TRP A 120 -1.89 10.43 4.32
N LEU A 121 -1.52 11.29 5.27
CA LEU A 121 -0.31 12.12 5.22
C LEU A 121 0.76 11.57 6.16
N LEU A 122 2.01 11.61 5.73
CA LEU A 122 3.13 11.16 6.56
C LEU A 122 3.28 12.04 7.82
N SER A 123 3.04 13.35 7.71
CA SER A 123 3.07 14.30 8.82
C SER A 123 2.18 13.91 9.99
N ASP A 124 1.05 13.25 9.71
CA ASP A 124 0.06 12.89 10.72
C ASP A 124 0.43 11.59 11.43
N LYS A 125 1.29 10.77 10.80
CA LYS A 125 1.58 9.39 11.22
C LYS A 125 3.02 9.18 11.67
N ALA A 126 3.97 10.03 11.29
CA ALA A 126 5.36 9.96 11.74
C ALA A 126 5.44 10.03 13.28
N GLY A 127 6.26 9.17 13.88
CA GLY A 127 6.42 9.00 15.33
C GLY A 127 5.24 8.33 16.06
N GLN A 128 4.12 8.09 15.37
CA GLN A 128 2.95 7.47 15.99
C GLN A 128 3.14 5.96 16.16
N PRO A 129 2.57 5.36 17.22
CA PRO A 129 2.56 3.92 17.39
C PRO A 129 1.63 3.26 16.36
N LEU A 130 1.84 1.97 16.09
CA LEU A 130 1.07 1.18 15.12
C LEU A 130 -0.45 1.36 15.22
N GLY A 131 -0.99 1.44 16.44
CA GLY A 131 -2.41 1.67 16.68
C GLY A 131 -2.91 3.05 16.23
N GLY A 132 -2.04 4.07 16.17
CA GLY A 132 -2.34 5.41 15.69
C GLY A 132 -2.09 5.61 14.18
N LEU A 133 -1.48 4.63 13.50
CA LEU A 133 -1.25 4.69 12.05
C LEU A 133 -2.54 4.58 11.23
N HIS A 134 -3.60 4.03 11.81
CA HIS A 134 -4.91 3.92 11.18
C HIS A 134 -5.96 4.68 11.99
N ASP A 135 -6.94 5.25 11.29
CA ASP A 135 -8.17 5.68 11.95
C ASP A 135 -8.88 4.48 12.56
N PRO A 136 -9.70 4.66 13.61
CA PRO A 136 -10.44 3.57 14.23
C PRO A 136 -11.22 2.79 13.16
N VAL A 137 -10.78 1.58 12.88
CA VAL A 137 -11.43 0.74 11.88
C VAL A 137 -12.72 0.18 12.52
N PRO A 138 -13.91 0.41 11.93
CA PRO A 138 -15.17 -0.06 12.50
C PRO A 138 -15.14 -1.56 12.75
N GLY A 139 -15.50 -1.98 13.96
CA GLY A 139 -15.49 -3.40 14.33
C GLY A 139 -14.10 -4.02 14.52
N ALA A 140 -13.01 -3.24 14.41
CA ALA A 140 -11.70 -3.72 14.85
C ALA A 140 -11.75 -4.00 16.35
N ASN A 141 -11.73 -5.29 16.69
CA ASN A 141 -11.54 -5.74 18.05
C ASN A 141 -10.27 -5.05 18.60
N PRO A 142 -10.29 -4.46 19.81
CA PRO A 142 -9.08 -3.98 20.51
C PRO A 142 -7.91 -4.97 20.45
N ASP A 143 -8.20 -6.26 20.38
CA ASP A 143 -7.22 -7.33 20.22
C ASP A 143 -6.51 -7.35 18.86
N LEU A 144 -7.03 -6.71 17.81
CA LEU A 144 -6.41 -6.74 16.47
C LEU A 144 -5.03 -6.07 16.48
N VAL A 145 -4.94 -4.87 17.04
CA VAL A 145 -3.67 -4.14 17.19
C VAL A 145 -2.70 -4.96 18.05
N SER A 146 -3.19 -5.54 19.16
CA SER A 146 -2.40 -6.41 20.03
C SER A 146 -1.92 -7.69 19.32
N ARG A 147 -2.76 -8.33 18.49
CA ARG A 147 -2.38 -9.50 17.68
C ARG A 147 -1.31 -9.15 16.65
N ILE A 148 -1.46 -8.03 15.94
CA ILE A 148 -0.46 -7.57 14.97
C ILE A 148 0.86 -7.25 15.71
N SER A 149 0.79 -6.55 16.84
CA SER A 149 1.98 -6.24 17.66
C SER A 149 2.71 -7.50 18.12
N ARG A 150 2.00 -8.51 18.63
CA ARG A 150 2.61 -9.80 19.03
C ARG A 150 3.27 -10.54 17.86
N MET A 151 2.65 -10.49 16.68
CA MET A 151 3.22 -11.09 15.48
C MET A 151 4.48 -10.35 15.02
N PHE A 152 4.49 -9.01 15.12
CA PHE A 152 5.66 -8.19 14.84
C PHE A 152 6.81 -8.47 15.83
N ASP A 153 6.49 -8.63 17.11
CA ASP A 153 7.45 -9.04 18.14
C ASP A 153 8.07 -10.41 17.84
N ALA A 154 7.26 -11.35 17.33
CA ALA A 154 7.67 -12.71 17.01
C ALA A 154 8.40 -12.86 15.66
N LEU A 155 8.33 -11.87 14.77
CA LEU A 155 8.95 -11.91 13.45
C LEU A 155 10.48 -11.98 13.59
N ARG A 156 11.11 -12.94 12.91
CA ARG A 156 12.56 -13.15 12.94
C ARG A 156 13.22 -12.64 11.65
N PRO A 157 14.48 -12.19 11.70
CA PRO A 157 15.24 -11.89 10.49
C PRO A 157 15.23 -13.06 9.50
N GLY A 158 15.11 -12.76 8.21
CA GLY A 158 14.97 -13.76 7.15
C GLY A 158 13.53 -14.29 6.96
N GLN A 159 12.56 -13.83 7.75
CA GLN A 159 11.14 -14.06 7.46
C GLN A 159 10.54 -12.82 6.79
N VAL A 160 9.75 -13.04 5.74
CA VAL A 160 8.96 -12.00 5.08
C VAL A 160 7.50 -12.43 5.07
N LEU A 161 6.62 -11.55 5.52
CA LEU A 161 5.18 -11.75 5.43
C LEU A 161 4.60 -10.78 4.40
N GLU A 162 3.62 -11.25 3.63
CA GLU A 162 2.92 -10.49 2.60
C GLU A 162 1.42 -10.47 2.87
N ARG A 163 0.79 -9.34 2.59
CA ARG A 163 -0.66 -9.26 2.43
C ARG A 163 -1.02 -8.31 1.29
N PHE A 164 -2.29 -8.39 0.89
CA PHE A 164 -2.87 -7.44 -0.05
C PHE A 164 -3.97 -6.63 0.64
N ASN A 165 -3.96 -5.34 0.38
CA ASN A 165 -5.10 -4.47 0.61
C ASN A 165 -5.54 -3.91 -0.75
N TRP A 166 -6.83 -3.62 -0.91
CA TRP A 166 -7.32 -3.08 -2.18
C TRP A 166 -8.55 -2.21 -2.00
N THR A 167 -8.78 -1.39 -3.02
CA THR A 167 -9.97 -0.55 -3.20
C THR A 167 -10.18 -0.25 -4.68
N VAL A 168 -11.33 0.34 -5.01
CA VAL A 168 -11.53 1.03 -6.27
C VAL A 168 -11.34 2.54 -6.05
N GLN A 169 -10.80 3.21 -7.06
CA GLN A 169 -10.71 4.68 -7.11
C GLN A 169 -11.07 5.19 -8.51
N ALA A 170 -11.43 6.47 -8.62
CA ALA A 170 -11.53 7.14 -9.90
C ALA A 170 -10.20 7.77 -10.28
N GLY A 171 -9.76 7.58 -11.53
CA GLY A 171 -8.50 8.09 -12.07
C GLY A 171 -7.26 7.23 -11.72
N PRO A 172 -6.16 7.39 -12.48
CA PRO A 172 -4.97 6.53 -12.39
C PRO A 172 -3.92 6.97 -11.36
N GLY A 173 -4.18 8.04 -10.60
CA GLY A 173 -3.19 8.67 -9.71
C GLY A 173 -2.71 7.74 -8.59
N ARG A 174 -1.39 7.68 -8.36
CA ARG A 174 -0.76 6.94 -7.25
C ARG A 174 -0.48 7.81 -6.02
N PHE A 175 -0.06 9.06 -6.23
CA PHE A 175 0.09 10.05 -5.17
C PHE A 175 -1.29 10.62 -4.79
N THR A 176 -1.90 10.04 -3.76
CA THR A 176 -3.29 10.33 -3.36
C THR A 176 -3.41 10.52 -1.84
N PRO A 177 -2.86 11.61 -1.28
CA PRO A 177 -2.91 11.85 0.17
C PRO A 177 -4.33 12.13 0.69
N SER A 178 -5.27 12.47 -0.19
CA SER A 178 -6.68 12.68 0.13
C SER A 178 -7.58 11.96 -0.87
N SER A 179 -8.70 11.42 -0.37
CA SER A 179 -9.74 10.80 -1.21
C SER A 179 -10.65 11.81 -1.90
N VAL A 180 -10.65 13.08 -1.45
CA VAL A 180 -11.61 14.11 -1.90
C VAL A 180 -11.60 14.30 -3.43
N PRO A 181 -10.45 14.48 -4.10
CA PRO A 181 -10.44 14.68 -5.55
C PRO A 181 -10.98 13.48 -6.34
N LEU A 182 -10.67 12.25 -5.89
CA LEU A 182 -11.11 11.02 -6.55
C LEU A 182 -12.61 10.80 -6.37
N LYS A 183 -13.14 11.11 -5.19
CA LYS A 183 -14.59 11.06 -4.91
C LYS A 183 -15.35 12.12 -5.71
N ALA A 184 -14.81 13.32 -5.85
CA ALA A 184 -15.40 14.37 -6.69
C ALA A 184 -15.44 13.95 -8.17
N LEU A 185 -14.36 13.35 -8.68
CA LEU A 185 -14.33 12.79 -10.03
C LEU A 185 -15.38 11.70 -10.21
N ALA A 186 -15.49 10.75 -9.27
CA ALA A 186 -16.50 9.71 -9.32
C ALA A 186 -17.93 10.28 -9.30
N ALA A 187 -18.19 11.29 -8.46
CA ALA A 187 -19.49 11.94 -8.37
C ALA A 187 -19.88 12.64 -9.67
N ALA A 188 -18.94 13.31 -10.33
CA ALA A 188 -19.17 14.04 -11.57
C ALA A 188 -19.24 13.13 -12.83
N THR A 189 -18.81 11.87 -12.73
CA THR A 189 -18.74 10.97 -13.90
C THR A 189 -20.11 10.33 -14.18
N PRO A 190 -20.63 10.41 -15.42
CA PRO A 190 -21.82 9.66 -15.85
C PRO A 190 -21.61 8.14 -15.75
N GLU A 191 -22.70 7.37 -15.60
CA GLU A 191 -22.61 5.91 -15.40
C GLU A 191 -22.06 5.17 -16.62
N GLU A 192 -22.37 5.65 -17.81
CA GLU A 192 -21.87 5.13 -19.09
C GLU A 192 -20.35 5.26 -19.24
N CYS A 193 -19.72 6.17 -18.50
CA CYS A 193 -18.27 6.40 -18.48
C CYS A 193 -17.57 5.70 -17.31
N ALA A 194 -18.26 4.82 -16.57
CA ALA A 194 -17.71 4.20 -15.36
C ALA A 194 -16.39 3.46 -15.62
N LEU A 195 -16.31 2.64 -16.66
CA LEU A 195 -15.09 1.87 -16.97
C LEU A 195 -13.93 2.72 -17.47
N ASP A 196 -14.19 3.94 -17.96
CA ASP A 196 -13.16 4.86 -18.44
C ASP A 196 -12.40 5.51 -17.27
N VAL A 197 -13.06 5.68 -16.12
CA VAL A 197 -12.49 6.36 -14.95
C VAL A 197 -12.11 5.42 -13.82
N LEU A 198 -12.79 4.29 -13.65
CA LEU A 198 -12.56 3.40 -12.52
C LEU A 198 -11.26 2.60 -12.66
N HIS A 199 -10.48 2.59 -11.59
CA HIS A 199 -9.24 1.84 -11.47
C HIS A 199 -9.28 0.97 -10.22
N LEU A 200 -8.76 -0.26 -10.34
CA LEU A 200 -8.42 -1.09 -9.21
C LEU A 200 -7.10 -0.59 -8.63
N ARG A 201 -7.11 -0.23 -7.34
CA ARG A 201 -5.91 0.11 -6.57
C ARG A 201 -5.58 -1.04 -5.64
N VAL A 202 -4.42 -1.64 -5.80
CA VAL A 202 -3.92 -2.72 -4.93
C VAL A 202 -2.66 -2.27 -4.21
N GLU A 203 -2.63 -2.47 -2.91
CA GLU A 203 -1.45 -2.36 -2.06
C GLU A 203 -0.92 -3.77 -1.82
N ARG A 204 0.22 -4.11 -2.43
CA ARG A 204 1.02 -5.25 -2.02
C ARG A 204 1.88 -4.79 -0.86
N GLN A 205 1.64 -5.36 0.31
CA GLN A 205 2.31 -4.97 1.54
C GLN A 205 3.21 -6.09 2.02
N THR A 206 4.47 -5.80 2.29
CA THR A 206 5.39 -6.77 2.90
C THR A 206 5.95 -6.26 4.22
N ILE A 207 6.26 -7.18 5.12
CA ILE A 207 6.94 -6.87 6.37
C ILE A 207 8.07 -7.85 6.64
N SER A 208 9.25 -7.30 6.97
CA SER A 208 10.44 -8.05 7.35
C SER A 208 11.13 -7.41 8.55
N LYS A 209 11.98 -8.17 9.23
CA LYS A 209 12.80 -7.65 10.34
C LYS A 209 14.25 -7.49 9.90
N LEU A 210 14.80 -6.30 10.12
CA LEU A 210 16.20 -6.00 9.84
C LEU A 210 17.13 -6.74 10.81
N PRO A 211 18.16 -7.46 10.31
CA PRO A 211 18.95 -8.39 11.11
C PRO A 211 19.86 -7.73 12.16
N GLN A 212 20.34 -6.51 11.94
CA GLN A 212 21.29 -5.81 12.82
C GLN A 212 20.56 -4.88 13.78
N SER A 213 19.70 -3.99 13.27
CA SER A 213 18.97 -3.02 14.10
C SER A 213 17.72 -3.59 14.76
N GLY A 214 17.14 -4.67 14.22
CA GLY A 214 15.90 -5.25 14.72
C GLY A 214 14.64 -4.45 14.37
N LEU A 215 14.74 -3.35 13.61
CA LEU A 215 13.60 -2.60 13.10
C LEU A 215 12.75 -3.48 12.15
N LEU A 216 11.48 -3.12 12.00
CA LEU A 216 10.66 -3.69 10.94
C LEU A 216 10.72 -2.78 9.71
N LEU A 217 10.97 -3.39 8.56
CA LEU A 217 10.74 -2.78 7.27
C LEU A 217 9.34 -3.17 6.80
N PHE A 218 8.50 -2.17 6.58
CA PHE A 218 7.18 -2.31 5.97
C PHE A 218 7.21 -1.67 4.58
N THR A 219 6.99 -2.47 3.53
CA THR A 219 6.95 -1.98 2.15
C THR A 219 5.52 -1.94 1.63
N ILE A 220 5.21 -0.93 0.81
CA ILE A 220 3.87 -0.76 0.23
C ILE A 220 4.01 -0.48 -1.27
N ARG A 221 3.81 -1.50 -2.11
CA ARG A 221 3.74 -1.32 -3.57
C ARG A 221 2.30 -1.04 -4.00
N ILE A 222 2.12 0.07 -4.70
CA ILE A 222 0.83 0.48 -5.25
C ILE A 222 0.75 0.14 -6.73
N ALA A 223 -0.07 -0.87 -7.06
CA ALA A 223 -0.51 -1.14 -8.43
C ALA A 223 -1.84 -0.44 -8.68
N VAL A 224 -1.92 0.34 -9.76
CA VAL A 224 -3.15 0.99 -10.22
C VAL A 224 -3.37 0.59 -11.66
N ASP A 225 -4.47 -0.13 -11.90
CA ASP A 225 -4.82 -0.65 -13.21
C ASP A 225 -6.29 -0.32 -13.53
N PRO A 226 -6.64 -0.04 -14.80
CA PRO A 226 -8.03 0.16 -15.19
C PRO A 226 -8.91 -1.00 -14.73
N LEU A 227 -10.09 -0.69 -14.17
CA LEU A 227 -10.99 -1.73 -13.66
C LEU A 227 -11.41 -2.69 -14.77
N ALA A 228 -11.59 -2.18 -16.00
CA ALA A 228 -11.87 -3.00 -17.18
C ALA A 228 -10.80 -4.08 -17.43
N ALA A 229 -9.53 -3.79 -17.16
CA ALA A 229 -8.45 -4.77 -17.32
C ALA A 229 -8.49 -5.86 -16.25
N ALA A 230 -8.86 -5.49 -15.01
CA ALA A 230 -9.06 -6.45 -13.91
C ALA A 230 -10.27 -7.36 -14.13
N LEU A 231 -11.31 -6.84 -14.76
CA LEU A 231 -12.58 -7.52 -15.05
C LEU A 231 -12.63 -8.06 -16.49
N SER A 232 -11.51 -8.57 -16.99
CA SER A 232 -11.35 -9.01 -18.38
C SER A 232 -11.96 -10.38 -18.70
N SER A 233 -12.48 -11.11 -17.70
CA SER A 233 -13.17 -12.39 -17.89
C SER A 233 -14.48 -12.44 -17.09
N PRO A 234 -15.48 -13.25 -17.51
CA PRO A 234 -16.72 -13.45 -16.75
C PRO A 234 -16.46 -13.94 -15.32
N GLU A 235 -15.44 -14.77 -15.12
CA GLU A 235 -15.02 -15.29 -13.81
C GLU A 235 -14.53 -14.17 -12.89
N ASN A 236 -13.71 -13.25 -13.43
CA ASN A 236 -13.23 -12.09 -12.68
C ASN A 236 -14.37 -11.12 -12.35
N VAL A 237 -15.31 -10.92 -13.28
CA VAL A 237 -16.52 -10.10 -13.05
C VAL A 237 -17.33 -10.70 -11.90
N ALA A 238 -17.60 -12.01 -11.93
CA ALA A 238 -18.36 -12.69 -10.89
C ALA A 238 -17.64 -12.64 -9.53
N ALA A 239 -16.33 -12.91 -9.49
CA ALA A 239 -15.55 -12.88 -8.27
C ALA A 239 -15.45 -11.47 -7.67
N PHE A 240 -15.22 -10.45 -8.51
CA PHE A 240 -15.22 -9.06 -8.06
C PHE A 240 -16.58 -8.65 -7.50
N ARG A 241 -17.68 -9.01 -8.19
CA ARG A 241 -19.04 -8.73 -7.70
C ARG A 241 -19.25 -9.35 -6.32
N ALA A 242 -18.93 -10.64 -6.16
CA ALA A 242 -19.07 -11.34 -4.88
C ALA A 242 -18.21 -10.72 -3.77
N ALA A 243 -16.97 -10.31 -4.08
CA ALA A 243 -16.09 -9.67 -3.12
C ALA A 243 -16.59 -8.27 -2.73
N TRP A 244 -17.05 -7.47 -3.69
CA TRP A 244 -17.54 -6.11 -3.46
C TRP A 244 -18.83 -6.13 -2.64
N GLU A 245 -19.83 -6.92 -3.08
CA GLU A 245 -21.14 -7.03 -2.42
C GLU A 245 -21.09 -7.81 -1.10
N GLY A 246 -20.15 -8.75 -0.96
CA GLY A 246 -19.97 -9.56 0.26
C GLY A 246 -19.10 -8.91 1.34
N THR A 247 -18.52 -7.74 1.09
CA THR A 247 -17.71 -7.02 2.09
C THR A 247 -18.61 -6.41 3.16
N ASP A 248 -18.20 -6.53 4.44
CA ASP A 248 -18.93 -5.94 5.56
C ASP A 248 -19.20 -4.44 5.33
N PRO A 249 -20.45 -3.95 5.50
CA PRO A 249 -20.81 -2.56 5.21
C PRO A 249 -19.99 -1.52 5.99
N ALA A 250 -19.60 -1.82 7.24
CA ALA A 250 -18.80 -0.91 8.04
C ALA A 250 -17.35 -0.83 7.53
N LEU A 251 -16.80 -1.96 7.06
CA LEU A 251 -15.51 -1.98 6.37
C LEU A 251 -15.58 -1.27 5.01
N ALA A 252 -16.64 -1.47 4.22
CA ALA A 252 -16.84 -0.76 2.97
C ALA A 252 -16.94 0.76 3.18
N ALA A 253 -17.66 1.20 4.22
CA ALA A 253 -17.76 2.61 4.60
C ALA A 253 -16.40 3.19 5.02
N TYR A 254 -15.63 2.45 5.83
CA TYR A 254 -14.26 2.82 6.21
C TYR A 254 -13.34 2.98 4.99
N LYS A 255 -13.43 2.06 4.02
CA LYS A 255 -12.71 2.13 2.74
C LYS A 255 -13.23 3.22 1.80
N GLY A 256 -14.33 3.89 2.14
CA GLY A 256 -14.95 4.93 1.31
C GLY A 256 -15.65 4.40 0.05
N TRP A 257 -15.96 3.11 -0.01
CA TRP A 257 -16.61 2.46 -1.15
C TRP A 257 -17.97 3.02 -1.55
N PRO A 258 -18.84 3.50 -0.62
CA PRO A 258 -20.11 4.10 -1.00
C PRO A 258 -20.02 5.25 -2.02
N ALA A 259 -18.89 5.97 -2.07
CA ALA A 259 -18.69 7.05 -3.04
C ALA A 259 -18.49 6.55 -4.49
N TYR A 260 -18.14 5.28 -4.67
CA TYR A 260 -17.89 4.66 -5.98
C TYR A 260 -18.97 3.64 -6.36
N GLU A 261 -19.84 3.26 -5.43
CA GLU A 261 -20.88 2.23 -5.58
C GLU A 261 -21.69 2.38 -6.87
N ARG A 262 -22.14 3.60 -7.16
CA ARG A 262 -22.91 3.92 -8.37
C ARG A 262 -22.16 3.52 -9.65
N LEU A 263 -20.91 3.95 -9.78
CA LEU A 263 -20.09 3.65 -10.95
C LEU A 263 -19.68 2.17 -11.00
N VAL A 264 -19.39 1.55 -9.85
CA VAL A 264 -19.05 0.13 -9.80
C VAL A 264 -20.23 -0.73 -10.26
N ARG A 265 -21.46 -0.39 -9.84
CA ARG A 265 -22.68 -1.08 -10.33
C ARG A 265 -22.88 -0.90 -11.82
N ALA A 266 -22.70 0.31 -12.34
CA ALA A 266 -22.79 0.59 -13.78
C ALA A 266 -21.73 -0.21 -14.58
N ALA A 267 -20.48 -0.23 -14.11
CA ALA A 267 -19.40 -1.01 -14.70
C ALA A 267 -19.69 -2.51 -14.69
N LEU A 268 -20.23 -3.05 -13.59
CA LEU A 268 -20.58 -4.46 -13.51
C LEU A 268 -21.77 -4.81 -14.40
N ALA A 269 -22.74 -3.91 -14.56
CA ALA A 269 -23.88 -4.10 -15.45
C ALA A 269 -23.48 -4.09 -16.94
N SER A 270 -22.50 -3.26 -17.33
CA SER A 270 -22.02 -3.22 -18.72
C SER A 270 -21.11 -4.40 -19.11
N LEU A 271 -20.57 -5.12 -18.12
CA LEU A 271 -19.72 -6.30 -18.31
C LEU A 271 -20.45 -7.64 -18.09
N SER A 272 -21.75 -7.61 -17.75
CA SER A 272 -22.57 -8.80 -17.52
C SER A 272 -23.29 -9.26 -18.80
#